data_AF-A0A380PUA9-F1
#
_entry.id   AF-A0A380PUA9-F1
#
_cell.length_a   1.000
_cell.length_b   1.000
_cell.length_c   1.000
_cell.angle_alpha   90.00
_cell.angle_beta   90.00
_cell.angle_gamma   90.00
#
_symmetry.space_group_name_H-M   'P 1'
#
loop_
_entity.id
_entity.type
_entity.pdbx_description
1 polymer ?
#
loop_
_entity_poly.entity_id
_entity_poly.type
_entity_poly.pdbx_seq_one_letter_code
_entity_poly.pdbx_strand_id
1 'polypeptide(L)' 'MHKKVALVTGGSRGIGRATALLLAKHGYRVAVNYINDEQAARQVVAEIAAA' A
#
# COMPACT_ATOMS: atom_id res chain seq x y z
N MET A 1 -8.86 -2.90 19.77
CA MET A 1 -8.08 -3.89 18.99
C MET A 1 -7.06 -3.16 18.12
N HIS A 2 -5.82 -3.65 18.04
CA HIS A 2 -4.79 -3.05 17.18
C HIS A 2 -4.94 -3.57 15.74
N LYS A 3 -4.96 -2.68 14.74
CA LYS A 3 -4.92 -3.09 13.32
C LYS A 3 -3.58 -3.77 13.04
N LYS A 4 -3.59 -4.92 12.36
CA LYS A 4 -2.37 -5.58 11.89
C LYS A 4 -1.64 -4.68 10.89
N VAL A 5 -0.31 -4.71 10.92
CA VAL A 5 0.54 -3.89 10.05
C VAL A 5 1.14 -4.77 8.96
N ALA A 6 1.19 -4.27 7.73
CA ALA A 6 1.81 -4.93 6.58
C ALA A 6 2.80 -3.99 5.89
N LEU A 7 4.01 -4.48 5.61
CA LEU A 7 4.99 -3.80 4.77
C LEU A 7 4.98 -4.46 3.38
N VAL A 8 4.77 -3.67 2.33
CA VAL A 8 4.80 -4.14 0.94
C VAL A 8 5.98 -3.50 0.23
N THR A 9 7.00 -4.30 -0.09
CA THR A 9 8.14 -3.90 -0.92
C THR A 9 7.77 -3.88 -2.40
N GLY A 10 8.26 -2.89 -3.15
CA GLY A 10 7.83 -2.72 -4.54
C GLY A 10 6.34 -2.41 -4.69
N GLY A 11 5.73 -1.80 -3.66
CA GLY A 11 4.29 -1.61 -3.55
C GLY A 11 3.70 -0.51 -4.43
N SER A 12 4.53 0.23 -5.18
CA SER A 12 4.08 1.35 -6.01
C SER A 12 3.38 0.95 -7.30
N ARG A 13 3.54 -0.29 -7.78
CA ARG A 13 3.03 -0.74 -9.10
C ARG A 13 2.78 -2.25 -9.17
N GLY A 14 2.12 -2.68 -10.24
CA GLY A 14 1.92 -4.10 -10.57
C GLY A 14 1.28 -4.89 -9.43
N ILE A 15 1.85 -6.06 -9.14
CA ILE A 15 1.38 -6.95 -8.06
C ILE A 15 1.51 -6.29 -6.70
N GLY A 16 2.61 -5.57 -6.43
CA GLY A 16 2.81 -4.88 -5.15
C GLY A 16 1.70 -3.87 -4.84
N ARG A 17 1.28 -3.08 -5.83
CA ARG A 17 0.12 -2.18 -5.69
C ARG A 17 -1.16 -2.95 -5.40
N ALA A 18 -1.45 -4.00 -6.18
CA ALA A 18 -2.65 -4.81 -5.97
C ALA A 18 -2.69 -5.44 -4.56
N THR A 19 -1.56 -5.94 -4.08
CA THR A 19 -1.42 -6.49 -2.72
C THR A 19 -1.64 -5.43 -1.65
N ALA A 20 -1.04 -4.23 -1.80
CA ALA A 20 -1.21 -3.13 -0.84
C ALA A 20 -2.67 -2.71 -0.72
N LEU A 21 -3.37 -2.55 -1.84
CA LEU A 21 -4.80 -2.23 -1.88
C LEU A 21 -5.66 -3.34 -1.26
N LEU A 22 -5.35 -4.61 -1.55
CA LEU A 22 -6.08 -5.74 -0.98
C LEU A 22 -5.94 -5.80 0.54
N LEU A 23 -4.72 -5.62 1.07
CA LEU A 23 -4.47 -5.62 2.52
C LEU A 23 -5.19 -4.47 3.21
N ALA A 24 -5.19 -3.27 2.61
CA ALA A 24 -5.94 -2.13 3.12
C ALA A 24 -7.44 -2.44 3.23
N LYS A 25 -8.05 -3.03 2.19
CA LYS A 25 -9.45 -3.48 2.20
C LYS A 25 -9.76 -4.50 3.30
N HIS A 26 -8.78 -5.27 3.73
CA HIS A 26 -8.90 -6.24 4.83
C HIS A 26 -8.60 -5.63 6.22
N GLY A 27 -8.48 -4.30 6.30
CA GLY A 27 -8.32 -3.58 7.57
C GLY A 27 -6.88 -3.47 8.10
N TYR A 28 -5.89 -3.81 7.27
CA TYR A 28 -4.48 -3.63 7.65
C TYR A 28 -4.07 -2.16 7.60
N ARG A 29 -3.09 -1.79 8.44
CA ARG A 29 -2.27 -0.58 8.23
C ARG A 29 -1.14 -0.95 7.29
N VAL A 30 -1.07 -0.31 6.14
CA VAL A 30 -0.13 -0.70 5.07
C VAL A 30 0.98 0.34 4.93
N ALA A 31 2.23 -0.12 4.91
CA ALA A 31 3.39 0.66 4.52
C ALA A 31 3.82 0.26 3.11
N VAL A 32 3.91 1.25 2.21
CA VAL A 32 4.29 1.06 0.80
C VAL A 32 5.75 1.46 0.63
N ASN A 33 6.61 0.50 0.30
CA ASN A 33 8.00 0.75 -0.05
C ASN A 33 8.17 0.81 -1.58
N TYR A 34 9.04 1.71 -2.04
CA TYR A 34 9.38 1.95 -3.43
C TYR A 34 10.89 2.27 -3.57
N ILE A 35 11.41 2.27 -4.81
CA ILE A 35 12.81 2.63 -5.11
C ILE A 35 12.87 3.93 -5.91
N ASN A 36 12.35 3.94 -7.15
CA ASN A 36 12.59 5.04 -8.11
C ASN A 36 11.35 5.87 -8.46
N ASP A 37 10.17 5.51 -7.95
CA ASP A 37 8.90 6.13 -8.36
C ASP A 37 8.05 6.49 -7.14
N GLU A 38 8.41 7.64 -6.54
CA GLU A 38 7.69 8.18 -5.38
C GLU A 38 6.26 8.58 -5.74
N GLN A 39 6.03 9.12 -6.94
CA GLN A 39 4.71 9.58 -7.34
C GLN A 39 3.73 8.40 -7.42
N ALA A 40 4.12 7.29 -8.04
CA ALA A 40 3.32 6.07 -8.07
C ALA A 40 3.06 5.54 -6.65
N ALA A 41 4.06 5.55 -5.76
CA ALA A 41 3.88 5.15 -4.36
C ALA A 41 2.85 6.03 -3.63
N ARG A 42 2.93 7.36 -3.81
CA ARG A 42 1.99 8.32 -3.23
C ARG A 42 0.57 8.12 -3.75
N GLN A 43 0.39 7.78 -5.02
CA GLN A 43 -0.92 7.44 -5.59
C GLN A 43 -1.52 6.22 -4.88
N VAL A 44 -0.74 5.15 -4.67
CA VAL A 44 -1.21 3.97 -3.93
C VAL A 44 -1.63 4.34 -2.50
N VAL A 45 -0.85 5.17 -1.81
CA VAL A 45 -1.20 5.63 -0.45
C VAL A 45 -2.49 6.45 -0.46
N ALA A 46 -2.67 7.34 -1.44
CA ALA A 46 -3.89 8.13 -1.58
C ALA A 46 -5.12 7.25 -1.86
N GLU A 47 -4.98 6.23 -2.72
CA GLU A 47 -6.04 5.25 -2.96
C GLU A 47 -6.41 4.45 -1.71
N ILE A 48 -5.41 4.06 -0.89
CA ILE A 48 -5.64 3.38 0.39
C ILE A 48 -6.36 4.28 1.39
N ALA A 49 -6.03 5.57 1.43
CA ALA A 49 -6.64 6.53 2.36
C ALA A 49 -8.06 6.93 1.98
N ALA A 50 -8.43 6.80 0.70
CA ALA A 50 -9.77 7.12 0.20
C ALA A 50 -10.77 5.94 0.31
N ALA A 51 -10.29 4.74 0.62
CA ALA A 51 -11.08 3.52 0.76
C ALA A 51 -11.50 3.26 2.22
#